data_AF-A0AAE0EWX6-F1
#
_entry.id   AF-A0AAE0EWX6-F1
#
_cell.length_a   1.000
_cell.length_b   1.000
_cell.length_c   1.000
_cell.angle_alpha   90.00
_cell.angle_beta   90.00
_cell.angle_gamma   90.00
#
_symmetry.space_group_name_H-M   'P 1'
#
loop_
_entity.id
_entity.type
_entity.pdbx_description
1 polymer ?
#
loop_
_entity_poly.entity_id
_entity_poly.type
_entity_poly.pdbx_seq_one_letter_code
_entity_poly.pdbx_strand_id
1 'polypeptide(L)'
;MLAMVGRLGVIIDVTFAISPNFLVKRTVSHETAADFAAQMRELQEKYVACVAESCSASGIPDALQDAYESRQYFWHVAANDFMQMDFEPLEDDTNMTAIANGTFDYQVQPSVVTRNSGGRCRSLSAGQKIKPKPQGGPHRHPQKHSSPRSSRHHSPPASSRDGSHGSLDAIVCSNSDVSEIIDITFEDGFLVTTGAPNISEMYSTLNRMLFRPGTFPARDSYPSQNLLNYAVNKHLNVYDQFELAIPFSKAGDCFTHLVAVIYPGPEAPEEDQLALGIPIPALIRFIKAEDIFLSPCYGEPCVYLNIEDYFSHSSAGENTGTPNTWIHRVLAAMRGPRCRGRMHWGKAGWNEHAQRFNGSEEYPQSWCDFGCFVKEMDPNGKFQVPGLAPPLASVTAVAPRALARCTPHPPRARHHPV
;
A
#
# COMPACT_ATOMS: atom_id res chain seq x y z
N MET A 1 -8.22 -4.71 26.37
CA MET A 1 -7.82 -5.78 25.43
C MET A 1 -6.32 -5.98 25.60
N LEU A 2 -5.81 -7.22 25.71
CA LEU A 2 -4.37 -7.46 25.92
C LEU A 2 -3.61 -7.36 24.59
N ALA A 3 -2.96 -6.22 24.34
CA ALA A 3 -2.02 -6.08 23.23
C ALA A 3 -0.68 -6.74 23.62
N MET A 4 -0.28 -7.81 22.92
CA MET A 4 1.05 -8.40 23.07
C MET A 4 2.11 -7.52 22.41
N VAL A 5 2.59 -6.51 23.14
CA VAL A 5 3.81 -5.78 22.77
C VAL A 5 5.00 -6.66 23.14
N GLY A 6 5.66 -7.23 22.13
CA GLY A 6 6.48 -8.44 22.26
C GLY A 6 7.67 -8.34 23.22
N ARG A 7 7.91 -9.43 23.97
CA ARG A 7 9.07 -9.74 24.87
C ARG A 7 9.47 -8.71 25.95
N LEU A 8 8.99 -7.47 25.90
CA LEU A 8 9.40 -6.38 26.77
C LEU A 8 8.82 -6.45 28.18
N GLY A 9 7.72 -7.20 28.38
CA GLY A 9 7.11 -7.39 29.71
C GLY A 9 6.55 -6.10 30.31
N VAL A 10 6.33 -5.07 29.49
CA VAL A 10 5.76 -3.79 29.91
C VAL A 10 4.25 -3.98 30.05
N ILE A 11 3.74 -3.82 31.27
CA ILE A 11 2.31 -3.67 31.52
C ILE A 11 1.97 -2.22 31.17
N ILE A 12 1.29 -2.04 30.04
CA ILE A 12 0.77 -0.75 29.62
C ILE A 12 -0.68 -0.67 30.11
N ASP A 13 -1.01 0.31 30.93
CA ASP A 13 -2.40 0.68 31.13
C ASP A 13 -2.85 1.50 29.91
N VAL A 14 -3.94 1.08 29.27
CA VAL A 14 -4.44 1.68 28.03
C VAL A 14 -5.91 2.04 28.23
N THR A 15 -6.14 3.31 28.54
CA THR A 15 -7.49 3.89 28.58
C THR A 15 -7.93 4.23 27.16
N PHE A 16 -9.00 3.60 26.70
CA PHE A 16 -9.66 3.94 25.45
C PHE A 16 -10.88 4.82 25.73
N ALA A 17 -10.93 6.01 25.13
CA ALA A 17 -12.16 6.78 25.06
C ALA A 17 -13.13 6.06 24.11
N ILE A 18 -14.36 5.80 24.56
CA ILE A 18 -15.44 5.33 23.69
C ILE A 18 -16.07 6.58 23.05
N SER A 19 -15.62 6.93 21.84
CA SER A 19 -16.29 7.94 21.04
C SER A 19 -17.62 7.38 20.49
N PRO A 20 -18.73 8.13 20.55
CA PRO A 20 -19.94 7.79 19.81
C PRO A 20 -19.66 7.60 18.33
N ASN A 21 -20.35 6.65 17.69
CA ASN A 21 -20.31 6.53 16.24
C ASN A 21 -21.16 7.67 15.64
N PHE A 22 -20.56 8.50 14.80
CA PHE A 22 -21.21 9.61 14.11
C PHE A 22 -21.37 9.28 12.62
N LEU A 23 -22.03 10.15 11.85
CA LEU A 23 -22.12 10.00 10.40
C LEU A 23 -20.96 10.69 9.70
N VAL A 24 -20.46 10.06 8.64
CA VAL A 24 -19.44 10.61 7.76
C VAL A 24 -19.98 10.61 6.34
N LYS A 25 -19.99 11.78 5.72
CA LYS A 25 -20.19 11.92 4.28
C LYS A 25 -18.84 11.67 3.60
N ARG A 26 -18.77 10.58 2.83
CA ARG A 26 -17.61 10.21 2.04
C ARG A 26 -17.76 10.71 0.61
N THR A 27 -16.82 11.51 0.13
CA THR A 27 -16.64 11.81 -1.31
C THR A 27 -15.49 11.01 -1.86
N VAL A 28 -15.55 10.67 -3.14
CA VAL A 28 -14.44 10.03 -3.86
C VAL A 28 -14.24 10.73 -5.18
N SER A 29 -12.98 11.10 -5.45
CA SER A 29 -12.52 11.70 -6.70
C SER A 29 -11.34 10.90 -7.25
N HIS A 30 -11.06 11.11 -8.54
CA HIS A 30 -9.97 10.47 -9.26
C HIS A 30 -9.11 11.56 -9.91
N GLU A 31 -7.79 11.44 -9.78
CA GLU A 31 -6.80 12.35 -10.37
C GLU A 31 -5.59 11.60 -10.92
N THR A 32 -4.78 12.26 -11.75
CA THR A 32 -3.53 11.64 -12.23
C THR A 32 -2.40 11.81 -11.22
N ALA A 33 -1.33 11.03 -11.35
CA ALA A 33 -0.15 11.21 -10.50
C ALA A 33 0.50 12.59 -10.63
N ALA A 34 0.37 13.26 -11.78
CA ALA A 34 0.86 14.62 -11.98
C ALA A 34 0.04 15.65 -11.20
N ASP A 35 -1.28 15.49 -11.16
CA ASP A 35 -2.20 16.34 -10.40
C ASP A 35 -1.94 16.17 -8.89
N PHE A 36 -1.86 14.92 -8.41
CA PHE A 36 -1.54 14.64 -7.01
C PHE A 36 -0.18 15.22 -6.59
N ALA A 37 0.85 15.09 -7.44
CA ALA A 37 2.16 15.66 -7.16
C ALA A 37 2.13 17.21 -7.10
N ALA A 38 1.28 17.85 -7.92
CA ALA A 38 1.05 19.30 -7.85
C ALA A 38 0.30 19.70 -6.57
N GLN A 39 -0.75 18.97 -6.17
CA GLN A 39 -1.43 19.17 -4.88
C GLN A 39 -0.45 19.04 -3.71
N MET A 40 0.35 17.96 -3.67
CA MET A 40 1.33 17.74 -2.62
C MET A 40 2.41 18.83 -2.54
N ARG A 41 2.73 19.46 -3.68
CA ARG A 41 3.62 20.62 -3.74
C ARG A 41 2.98 21.88 -3.17
N GLU A 42 1.73 22.18 -3.51
CA GLU A 42 1.00 23.30 -2.91
C GLU A 42 0.89 23.15 -1.38
N LEU A 43 0.60 21.93 -0.90
CA LEU A 43 0.55 21.63 0.53
C LEU A 43 1.92 21.78 1.21
N GLN A 44 3.01 21.30 0.59
CA GLN A 44 4.37 21.51 1.07
C GLN A 44 4.72 23.00 1.16
N GLU A 45 4.42 23.78 0.12
CA GLU A 45 4.72 25.22 0.06
C GLU A 45 3.96 25.99 1.17
N LYS A 46 2.68 25.66 1.42
CA LYS A 46 1.90 26.18 2.56
C LYS A 46 2.50 25.80 3.91
N TYR A 47 2.94 24.54 4.09
CA TYR A 47 3.60 24.10 5.33
C TYR A 47 4.88 24.89 5.61
N VAL A 48 5.76 24.98 4.61
CA VAL A 48 7.06 25.66 4.73
C VAL A 48 6.88 27.16 5.01
N ALA A 49 5.90 27.81 4.37
CA ALA A 49 5.55 29.20 4.66
C ALA A 49 5.10 29.38 6.12
N CYS A 50 4.19 28.55 6.62
CA CYS A 50 3.71 28.59 8.01
C CYS A 50 4.87 28.43 9.01
N VAL A 51 5.75 27.44 8.80
CA VAL A 51 6.92 27.21 9.66
C VAL A 51 7.87 28.41 9.65
N ALA A 52 8.06 29.08 8.51
CA ALA A 52 8.85 30.31 8.42
C ALA A 52 8.18 31.50 9.12
N GLU A 53 6.85 31.57 9.13
CA GLU A 53 6.04 32.58 9.82
C GLU A 53 5.82 32.26 11.32
N SER A 54 6.55 31.28 11.87
CA SER A 54 6.52 30.87 13.27
C SER A 54 5.22 30.18 13.73
N CYS A 55 4.49 29.53 12.82
CA CYS A 55 3.68 28.37 13.21
C CYS A 55 4.58 27.37 13.94
N SER A 56 4.10 26.75 15.02
CA SER A 56 4.89 25.70 15.68
C SER A 56 5.16 24.57 14.69
N ALA A 57 6.32 23.90 14.78
CA ALA A 57 6.64 22.79 13.85
C ALA A 57 5.66 21.60 13.97
N SER A 58 5.02 21.46 15.14
CA SER A 58 3.88 20.57 15.42
C SER A 58 2.51 21.18 15.08
N GLY A 59 2.46 22.49 14.87
CA GLY A 59 1.30 23.26 14.47
C GLY A 59 1.01 23.05 13.00
N ILE A 60 -0.08 22.36 12.75
CA ILE A 60 -0.64 22.14 11.43
C ILE A 60 -1.43 23.41 11.06
N PRO A 61 -1.05 24.20 10.03
CA PRO A 61 -1.95 25.22 9.50
C PRO A 61 -3.31 24.62 9.15
N ASP A 62 -4.40 25.35 9.37
CA ASP A 62 -5.78 24.88 9.17
C ASP A 62 -5.98 24.23 7.78
N ALA A 63 -5.38 24.81 6.74
CA ALA A 63 -5.41 24.29 5.36
C ALA A 63 -4.80 22.87 5.19
N LEU A 64 -3.98 22.41 6.14
CA LEU A 64 -3.47 21.05 6.20
C LEU A 64 -4.24 20.18 7.20
N GLN A 65 -4.87 20.75 8.22
CA GLN A 65 -5.68 20.03 9.22
C GLN A 65 -6.79 19.24 8.51
N ASP A 66 -7.46 19.85 7.54
CA ASP A 66 -8.39 19.16 6.63
C ASP A 66 -7.72 17.95 5.95
N ALA A 67 -6.52 18.10 5.40
CA ALA A 67 -5.82 17.01 4.72
C ALA A 67 -5.40 15.86 5.67
N TYR A 68 -5.11 16.16 6.95
CA TYR A 68 -4.80 15.13 7.95
C TYR A 68 -6.02 14.32 8.40
N GLU A 69 -7.14 14.99 8.67
CA GLU A 69 -8.28 14.38 9.35
C GLU A 69 -9.33 13.86 8.38
N SER A 70 -9.45 14.50 7.21
CA SER A 70 -10.50 14.18 6.24
C SER A 70 -10.03 13.43 5.00
N ARG A 71 -8.73 13.15 4.75
CA ARG A 71 -8.30 12.60 3.44
C ARG A 71 -7.45 11.34 3.51
N GLN A 72 -7.70 10.41 2.59
CA GLN A 72 -6.86 9.25 2.30
C GLN A 72 -6.81 8.99 0.80
N TYR A 73 -5.70 8.42 0.29
CA TYR A 73 -5.55 8.14 -1.14
C TYR A 73 -5.10 6.69 -1.35
N PHE A 74 -5.70 6.04 -2.35
CA PHE A 74 -5.13 4.84 -2.97
C PHE A 74 -4.54 5.20 -4.33
N TRP A 75 -3.26 4.92 -4.52
CA TRP A 75 -2.56 5.11 -5.79
C TRP A 75 -2.48 3.78 -6.54
N HIS A 76 -3.31 3.65 -7.57
CA HIS A 76 -3.28 2.53 -8.51
C HIS A 76 -2.12 2.72 -9.49
N VAL A 77 -0.91 2.34 -9.06
CA VAL A 77 0.34 2.78 -9.71
C VAL A 77 0.41 2.38 -11.18
N ALA A 78 0.15 1.12 -11.53
CA ALA A 78 0.15 0.68 -12.93
C ALA A 78 -0.93 1.35 -13.79
N ALA A 79 -2.00 1.88 -13.19
CA ALA A 79 -3.09 2.57 -13.89
C ALA A 79 -2.92 4.11 -13.97
N ASN A 80 -1.93 4.69 -13.26
CA ASN A 80 -1.77 6.14 -13.09
C ASN A 80 -3.04 6.84 -12.55
N ASP A 81 -3.76 6.16 -11.66
CA ASP A 81 -5.03 6.61 -11.07
C ASP A 81 -4.86 6.78 -9.55
N PHE A 82 -5.02 8.01 -9.05
CA PHE A 82 -5.13 8.31 -7.63
C PHE A 82 -6.60 8.43 -7.27
N MET A 83 -7.09 7.48 -6.47
CA MET A 83 -8.43 7.54 -5.88
C MET A 83 -8.33 8.25 -4.53
N GLN A 84 -8.67 9.54 -4.52
CA GLN A 84 -8.79 10.37 -3.33
C GLN A 84 -10.15 10.10 -2.67
N MET A 85 -10.15 9.90 -1.35
CA MET A 85 -11.37 9.80 -0.54
C MET A 85 -11.34 10.90 0.51
N ASP A 86 -12.39 11.71 0.56
CA ASP A 86 -12.59 12.69 1.62
C ASP A 86 -13.71 12.26 2.58
N PHE A 87 -13.57 12.63 3.85
CA PHE A 87 -14.42 12.23 4.97
C PHE A 87 -14.87 13.49 5.74
N GLU A 88 -16.13 13.87 5.56
CA GLU A 88 -16.75 15.01 6.25
C GLU A 88 -17.61 14.49 7.41
N PRO A 89 -17.23 14.72 8.68
CA PRO A 89 -18.08 14.43 9.83
C PRO A 89 -19.37 15.24 9.77
N LEU A 90 -20.50 14.59 10.00
CA LEU A 90 -21.80 15.24 10.13
C LEU A 90 -22.16 15.32 11.62
N GLU A 91 -22.22 16.54 12.16
CA GLU A 91 -22.47 16.80 13.58
C GLU A 91 -23.92 16.55 14.04
N ASP A 92 -24.83 16.17 13.13
CA ASP A 92 -26.27 16.10 13.40
C ASP A 92 -26.72 14.71 13.88
N ASP A 93 -26.78 14.56 15.21
CA ASP A 93 -27.29 13.39 15.94
C ASP A 93 -28.70 12.95 15.53
N THR A 94 -29.53 13.82 14.94
CA THR A 94 -30.91 13.45 14.53
C THR A 94 -30.90 12.35 13.46
N ASN A 95 -29.89 12.33 12.59
CA ASN A 95 -29.73 11.33 11.55
C ASN A 95 -29.30 9.95 12.11
N MET A 96 -28.52 9.92 13.19
CA MET A 96 -28.17 8.66 13.88
C MET A 96 -29.40 7.97 14.46
N THR A 97 -30.36 8.75 14.97
CA THR A 97 -31.65 8.22 15.44
C THR A 97 -32.47 7.63 14.28
N ALA A 98 -32.45 8.26 13.10
CA ALA A 98 -33.11 7.73 11.90
C ALA A 98 -32.47 6.42 11.41
N ILE A 99 -31.15 6.26 11.51
CA ILE A 99 -30.44 5.01 11.18
C ILE A 99 -30.80 3.91 12.19
N ALA A 100 -30.78 4.20 13.48
CA ALA A 100 -31.13 3.25 14.54
C ALA A 100 -32.59 2.75 14.41
N ASN A 101 -33.49 3.59 13.90
CA ASN A 101 -34.89 3.24 13.64
C ASN A 101 -35.12 2.58 12.27
N GLY A 102 -34.08 2.39 11.44
CA GLY A 102 -34.21 1.84 10.09
C GLY A 102 -34.96 2.74 9.09
N THR A 103 -35.15 4.03 9.42
CA THR A 103 -35.85 5.00 8.57
C THR A 103 -34.91 5.87 7.73
N PHE A 104 -33.60 5.78 7.96
CA PHE A 104 -32.59 6.43 7.13
C PHE A 104 -32.24 5.52 5.96
N ASP A 105 -32.69 5.90 4.76
CA ASP A 105 -32.28 5.24 3.53
C ASP A 105 -30.82 5.60 3.22
N TYR A 106 -29.96 4.59 3.08
CA TYR A 106 -28.55 4.82 2.76
C TYR A 106 -28.45 5.41 1.35
N GLN A 107 -28.25 6.73 1.27
CA GLN A 107 -27.98 7.43 0.01
C GLN A 107 -26.55 7.14 -0.47
N VAL A 108 -26.33 5.87 -0.85
CA VAL A 108 -25.25 5.47 -1.76
C VAL A 108 -25.58 6.12 -3.09
N GLN A 109 -24.83 7.14 -3.48
CA GLN A 109 -25.03 7.71 -4.81
C GLN A 109 -24.70 6.61 -5.84
N PRO A 110 -25.57 6.39 -6.85
CA PRO A 110 -25.29 5.40 -7.89
C PRO A 110 -23.98 5.80 -8.58
N SER A 111 -22.99 4.92 -8.51
CA SER A 111 -21.67 5.16 -9.08
C SER A 111 -21.82 5.48 -10.56
N VAL A 112 -21.44 6.70 -10.97
CA VAL A 112 -21.43 7.13 -12.37
C VAL A 112 -20.26 6.45 -13.07
N VAL A 113 -20.43 5.17 -13.39
CA VAL A 113 -19.58 4.48 -14.36
C VAL A 113 -19.81 5.19 -15.68
N THR A 114 -18.84 6.00 -16.10
CA THR A 114 -18.91 6.76 -17.36
C THR A 114 -19.06 5.78 -18.51
N ARG A 115 -20.24 5.80 -19.15
CA ARG A 115 -20.59 4.96 -20.31
C ARG A 115 -19.77 5.35 -21.54
N ASN A 116 -18.51 4.95 -21.58
CA ASN A 116 -17.60 5.15 -22.72
C ASN A 116 -17.28 3.84 -23.47
N SER A 117 -18.30 3.01 -23.67
CA SER A 117 -18.30 1.98 -24.72
C SER A 117 -19.73 1.64 -25.13
N GLY A 118 -20.16 2.08 -26.32
CA GLY A 118 -21.49 1.83 -26.89
C GLY A 118 -21.74 0.39 -27.36
N GLY A 119 -21.25 -0.62 -26.64
CA GLY A 119 -21.44 -2.04 -26.95
C GLY A 119 -22.79 -2.55 -26.46
N ARG A 120 -23.63 -3.08 -27.37
CA ARG A 120 -24.86 -3.78 -26.97
C ARG A 120 -24.48 -5.12 -26.33
N CYS A 121 -24.92 -5.36 -25.09
CA CYS A 121 -24.92 -6.70 -24.51
C CYS A 121 -25.79 -7.63 -25.38
N ARG A 122 -25.15 -8.51 -26.16
CA ARG A 122 -25.79 -9.73 -26.67
C ARG A 122 -25.37 -10.87 -25.77
N SER A 123 -26.35 -11.59 -25.22
CA SER A 123 -26.12 -12.93 -24.69
C SER A 123 -25.55 -13.80 -25.80
N LEU A 124 -24.32 -14.27 -25.63
CA LEU A 124 -23.74 -15.35 -26.41
C LEU A 124 -23.91 -16.63 -25.60
N SER A 125 -25.03 -17.33 -25.86
CA SER A 125 -25.21 -18.69 -25.36
C SER A 125 -24.14 -19.61 -25.95
N ALA A 126 -23.56 -20.45 -25.10
CA ALA A 126 -22.49 -21.37 -25.47
C ALA A 126 -22.93 -22.32 -26.58
N GLY A 127 -22.16 -22.43 -27.68
CA GLY A 127 -22.52 -23.37 -28.75
C GLY A 127 -21.94 -23.16 -30.15
N GLN A 128 -20.79 -22.51 -30.35
CA GLN A 128 -20.12 -22.49 -31.67
C GLN A 128 -18.73 -23.12 -31.63
N LYS A 129 -18.65 -24.38 -32.07
CA LYS A 129 -17.39 -25.04 -32.41
C LYS A 129 -16.75 -24.33 -33.60
N ILE A 130 -15.64 -23.63 -33.36
CA ILE A 130 -14.79 -23.10 -34.42
C ILE A 130 -14.18 -24.30 -35.17
N LYS A 131 -14.57 -24.49 -36.44
CA LYS A 131 -13.93 -25.50 -37.31
C LYS A 131 -12.52 -24.99 -37.68
N PRO A 132 -11.47 -25.82 -37.60
CA PRO A 132 -10.16 -25.45 -38.12
C PRO A 132 -10.24 -25.24 -39.63
N LYS A 133 -9.58 -24.19 -40.14
CA LYS A 133 -9.44 -23.94 -41.58
C LYS A 133 -8.64 -25.07 -42.24
N PRO A 134 -9.00 -25.51 -43.46
CA PRO A 134 -8.17 -26.44 -44.23
C PRO A 134 -6.91 -25.71 -44.71
N GLN A 135 -5.74 -26.27 -44.39
CA GLN A 135 -4.50 -25.91 -45.09
C GLN A 135 -4.43 -26.70 -46.40
N GLY A 136 -4.31 -26.00 -47.53
CA GLY A 136 -4.02 -26.59 -48.83
C GLY A 136 -2.67 -26.09 -49.35
N GLY A 137 -1.80 -27.01 -49.77
CA GLY A 137 -0.47 -26.69 -50.31
C GLY A 137 0.33 -27.97 -50.58
N PRO A 138 0.60 -28.34 -51.84
CA PRO A 138 1.19 -29.64 -52.17
C PRO A 138 2.71 -29.57 -52.38
N HIS A 139 3.46 -30.55 -51.86
CA HIS A 139 4.81 -30.85 -52.36
C HIS A 139 5.06 -32.35 -52.53
N ARG A 140 5.85 -32.69 -53.55
CA ARG A 140 6.08 -34.06 -54.06
C ARG A 140 7.27 -34.75 -53.39
N HIS A 141 7.15 -36.07 -53.22
CA HIS A 141 8.26 -37.05 -53.09
C HIS A 141 9.20 -37.04 -54.32
N PRO A 142 10.48 -37.50 -54.25
CA PRO A 142 10.90 -38.89 -53.88
C PRO A 142 12.26 -38.99 -53.11
N GLN A 143 12.92 -40.12 -52.77
CA GLN A 143 12.66 -41.59 -52.73
C GLN A 143 13.70 -42.30 -51.81
N LYS A 144 13.32 -43.40 -51.12
CA LYS A 144 14.15 -44.57 -50.64
C LYS A 144 15.34 -44.29 -49.67
N HIS A 145 15.60 -45.10 -48.61
CA HIS A 145 15.96 -46.53 -48.68
C HIS A 145 15.87 -47.29 -47.33
N SER A 146 15.49 -48.58 -47.40
CA SER A 146 15.81 -49.75 -46.53
C SER A 146 15.82 -49.69 -44.98
N SER A 147 14.94 -50.51 -44.39
CA SER A 147 14.93 -51.16 -43.05
C SER A 147 16.15 -52.11 -42.80
N PRO A 148 16.36 -52.82 -41.64
CA PRO A 148 15.35 -53.19 -40.61
C PRO A 148 15.75 -53.35 -39.11
N ARG A 149 14.69 -53.63 -38.31
CA ARG A 149 14.58 -54.48 -37.10
C ARG A 149 14.86 -53.93 -35.68
N SER A 150 13.81 -54.03 -34.85
CA SER A 150 13.78 -54.55 -33.45
C SER A 150 14.63 -53.82 -32.39
N SER A 151 14.05 -53.31 -31.29
CA SER A 151 13.24 -54.10 -30.34
C SER A 151 12.19 -53.26 -29.58
N ARG A 152 11.36 -53.95 -28.77
CA ARG A 152 10.26 -53.37 -27.98
C ARG A 152 10.75 -52.88 -26.62
N HIS A 153 10.28 -51.72 -26.16
CA HIS A 153 10.00 -51.48 -24.75
C HIS A 153 8.69 -50.70 -24.61
N HIS A 154 7.80 -51.15 -23.71
CA HIS A 154 6.61 -50.41 -23.33
C HIS A 154 6.97 -49.38 -22.25
N SER A 155 6.35 -48.22 -22.32
CA SER A 155 6.22 -47.27 -21.21
C SER A 155 4.83 -46.63 -21.30
N PRO A 156 4.17 -46.32 -20.17
CA PRO A 156 2.81 -45.79 -20.17
C PRO A 156 2.78 -44.32 -20.64
N PRO A 157 1.65 -43.84 -21.18
CA PRO A 157 1.53 -42.46 -21.63
C PRO A 157 1.45 -41.49 -20.44
N ALA A 158 2.18 -40.38 -20.53
CA ALA A 158 1.95 -39.21 -19.69
C ALA A 158 0.60 -38.57 -20.05
N SER A 159 -0.22 -38.24 -19.06
CA SER A 159 -1.47 -37.51 -19.30
C SER A 159 -1.18 -36.03 -19.53
N SER A 160 -1.50 -35.54 -20.73
CA SER A 160 -1.56 -34.11 -21.03
C SER A 160 -2.63 -33.44 -20.16
N ARG A 161 -2.20 -32.58 -19.23
CA ARG A 161 -3.09 -31.56 -18.66
C ARG A 161 -3.21 -30.44 -19.68
N ASP A 162 -4.35 -30.40 -20.39
CA ASP A 162 -4.75 -29.19 -21.09
C ASP A 162 -4.99 -28.08 -20.07
N GLY A 163 -4.29 -26.95 -20.22
CA GLY A 163 -4.53 -25.76 -19.42
C GLY A 163 -5.82 -25.08 -19.87
N SER A 164 -6.88 -25.20 -19.08
CA SER A 164 -8.10 -24.41 -19.25
C SER A 164 -7.84 -22.97 -18.81
N HIS A 165 -8.00 -22.00 -19.72
CA HIS A 165 -8.04 -20.59 -19.33
C HIS A 165 -9.20 -20.36 -18.34
N GLY A 166 -8.90 -19.79 -17.17
CA GLY A 166 -9.91 -19.40 -16.19
C GLY A 166 -10.87 -18.35 -16.76
N SER A 167 -12.17 -18.52 -16.47
CA SER A 167 -13.23 -17.57 -16.85
C SER A 167 -13.65 -16.76 -15.63
N LEU A 168 -13.73 -15.44 -15.78
CA LEU A 168 -14.27 -14.52 -14.78
C LEU A 168 -15.77 -14.30 -15.04
N ASP A 169 -16.62 -15.03 -14.32
CA ASP A 169 -18.07 -14.79 -14.32
C ASP A 169 -18.42 -13.66 -13.33
N ALA A 170 -18.60 -12.44 -13.85
CA ALA A 170 -18.99 -11.28 -13.05
C ALA A 170 -20.50 -11.27 -12.79
N ILE A 171 -20.90 -11.46 -11.52
CA ILE A 171 -22.30 -11.37 -11.06
C ILE A 171 -22.52 -10.01 -10.36
N VAL A 172 -23.64 -9.34 -10.67
CA VAL A 172 -24.07 -8.11 -10.02
C VAL A 172 -25.04 -8.43 -8.90
N CYS A 173 -24.65 -8.16 -7.65
CA CYS A 173 -25.48 -8.41 -6.47
C CYS A 173 -26.46 -7.26 -6.16
N SER A 174 -27.67 -7.60 -5.70
CA SER A 174 -28.61 -6.67 -5.08
C SER A 174 -28.38 -6.57 -3.56
N ASN A 175 -28.61 -5.39 -2.99
CA ASN A 175 -28.15 -4.99 -1.65
C ASN A 175 -28.80 -5.68 -0.41
N SER A 176 -29.49 -6.83 -0.53
CA SER A 176 -30.26 -7.40 0.59
C SER A 176 -29.55 -8.46 1.43
N ASP A 177 -28.63 -9.25 0.87
CA ASP A 177 -28.03 -10.41 1.54
C ASP A 177 -26.52 -10.52 1.26
N VAL A 178 -25.70 -9.84 2.07
CA VAL A 178 -24.22 -9.83 1.95
C VAL A 178 -23.57 -10.96 2.77
N SER A 179 -24.28 -12.07 2.97
CA SER A 179 -23.84 -13.23 3.77
C SER A 179 -23.25 -14.37 2.95
N GLU A 180 -23.54 -14.43 1.64
CA GLU A 180 -22.79 -15.30 0.71
C GLU A 180 -21.44 -14.64 0.39
N ILE A 181 -20.40 -15.09 1.10
CA ILE A 181 -19.01 -14.80 0.75
C ILE A 181 -18.73 -15.44 -0.61
N ILE A 182 -18.49 -14.63 -1.64
CA ILE A 182 -18.01 -15.11 -2.93
C ILE A 182 -16.62 -15.69 -2.71
N ASP A 183 -16.48 -17.00 -2.82
CA ASP A 183 -15.19 -17.69 -2.66
C ASP A 183 -14.40 -17.59 -3.98
N ILE A 184 -13.78 -16.42 -4.18
CA ILE A 184 -12.91 -16.15 -5.34
C ILE A 184 -11.60 -16.91 -5.15
N THR A 185 -11.56 -18.14 -5.66
CA THR A 185 -10.34 -18.94 -5.72
C THR A 185 -9.53 -18.57 -6.96
N PHE A 186 -8.32 -18.07 -6.73
CA PHE A 186 -7.32 -17.85 -7.77
C PHE A 186 -6.44 -19.09 -7.89
N GLU A 187 -6.12 -19.51 -9.12
CA GLU A 187 -5.12 -20.56 -9.34
C GLU A 187 -3.71 -20.05 -9.01
N ASP A 188 -2.83 -20.96 -8.57
CA ASP A 188 -1.42 -20.67 -8.31
C ASP A 188 -0.79 -19.95 -9.51
N GLY A 189 -0.34 -18.71 -9.30
CA GLY A 189 0.29 -17.91 -10.35
C GLY A 189 -0.61 -16.92 -11.09
N PHE A 190 -1.85 -16.69 -10.65
CA PHE A 190 -2.74 -15.65 -11.19
C PHE A 190 -2.04 -14.27 -11.35
N LEU A 191 -1.18 -13.89 -10.40
CA LEU A 191 -0.38 -12.66 -10.45
C LEU A 191 0.55 -12.56 -11.67
N VAL A 192 1.16 -13.68 -12.08
CA VAL A 192 2.16 -13.74 -13.15
C VAL A 192 1.50 -13.94 -14.52
N THR A 193 0.37 -14.63 -14.58
CA THR A 193 -0.37 -14.87 -15.84
C THR A 193 -1.26 -13.70 -16.26
N THR A 194 -1.74 -12.89 -15.31
CA THR A 194 -2.70 -11.80 -15.58
C THR A 194 -2.00 -10.49 -15.95
N GLY A 195 -0.78 -10.25 -15.45
CA GLY A 195 0.00 -9.04 -15.70
C GLY A 195 -0.44 -7.83 -14.86
N ALA A 196 0.52 -6.96 -14.53
CA ALA A 196 0.31 -5.89 -13.55
C ALA A 196 -0.83 -4.89 -13.87
N PRO A 197 -1.03 -4.43 -15.12
CA PRO A 197 -2.12 -3.51 -15.43
C PRO A 197 -3.51 -4.09 -15.17
N ASN A 198 -3.73 -5.38 -15.50
CA ASN A 198 -5.01 -6.05 -15.30
C ASN A 198 -5.33 -6.26 -13.82
N ILE A 199 -4.31 -6.51 -12.99
CA ILE A 199 -4.44 -6.62 -11.53
C ILE A 199 -4.75 -5.25 -10.92
N SER A 200 -4.04 -4.20 -11.36
CA SER A 200 -4.31 -2.83 -10.91
C SER A 200 -5.71 -2.35 -11.29
N GLU A 201 -6.22 -2.74 -12.47
CA GLU A 201 -7.60 -2.45 -12.90
C GLU A 201 -8.64 -3.29 -12.15
N MET A 202 -8.34 -4.56 -11.83
CA MET A 202 -9.17 -5.38 -10.93
C MET A 202 -9.29 -4.72 -9.55
N TYR A 203 -8.17 -4.30 -8.97
CA TYR A 203 -8.17 -3.58 -7.70
C TYR A 203 -8.83 -2.21 -7.79
N SER A 204 -8.69 -1.47 -8.89
CA SER A 204 -9.41 -0.20 -9.11
C SER A 204 -10.92 -0.43 -9.15
N THR A 205 -11.36 -1.47 -9.87
CA THR A 205 -12.76 -1.89 -9.92
C THR A 205 -13.30 -2.28 -8.55
N LEU A 206 -12.57 -3.11 -7.79
CA LEU A 206 -12.96 -3.51 -6.42
C LEU A 206 -12.99 -2.31 -5.47
N ASN A 207 -11.97 -1.44 -5.48
CA ASN A 207 -11.92 -0.23 -4.67
C ASN A 207 -13.07 0.71 -4.98
N ARG A 208 -13.39 0.96 -6.27
CA ARG A 208 -14.56 1.75 -6.69
C ARG A 208 -15.90 1.14 -6.22
N MET A 209 -15.96 -0.18 -6.01
CA MET A 209 -17.15 -0.83 -5.44
C MET A 209 -17.24 -0.69 -3.92
N LEU A 210 -16.12 -0.74 -3.20
CA LEU A 210 -16.07 -0.66 -1.73
C LEU A 210 -16.15 0.79 -1.23
N PHE A 211 -15.42 1.69 -1.89
CA PHE A 211 -15.28 3.10 -1.54
C PHE A 211 -16.23 3.96 -2.37
N ARG A 212 -17.52 3.63 -2.38
CA ARG A 212 -18.54 4.47 -3.04
C ARG A 212 -18.77 5.77 -2.25
N PRO A 213 -19.03 6.90 -2.93
CA PRO A 213 -19.47 8.12 -2.26
C PRO A 213 -20.87 7.94 -1.65
N GLY A 214 -21.13 8.63 -0.55
CA GLY A 214 -22.39 8.54 0.22
C GLY A 214 -22.19 8.86 1.69
N THR A 215 -23.26 8.76 2.48
CA THR A 215 -23.20 8.96 3.94
C THR A 215 -23.25 7.62 4.65
N PHE A 216 -22.26 7.36 5.51
CA PHE A 216 -22.06 6.09 6.21
C PHE A 216 -21.76 6.35 7.70
N PRO A 217 -22.05 5.41 8.62
CA PRO A 217 -21.55 5.49 9.98
C PRO A 217 -20.02 5.53 9.95
N ALA A 218 -19.38 6.30 10.83
CA ALA A 218 -17.94 6.55 10.79
C ALA A 218 -17.12 5.26 10.69
N ARG A 219 -17.50 4.24 11.48
CA ARG A 219 -16.92 2.88 11.45
C ARG A 219 -16.85 2.24 10.06
N ASP A 220 -17.86 2.46 9.22
CA ASP A 220 -18.01 1.84 7.89
C ASP A 220 -17.57 2.78 6.75
N SER A 221 -17.37 4.07 7.07
CA SER A 221 -16.91 5.09 6.14
C SER A 221 -15.41 4.98 5.83
N TYR A 222 -14.57 4.70 6.84
CA TYR A 222 -13.12 4.72 6.69
C TYR A 222 -12.58 3.44 6.04
N PRO A 223 -11.53 3.53 5.20
CA PRO A 223 -10.86 2.38 4.63
C PRO A 223 -10.38 1.39 5.68
N SER A 224 -10.92 0.18 5.61
CA SER A 224 -10.55 -0.95 6.45
C SER A 224 -10.50 -2.22 5.60
N GLN A 225 -9.66 -3.18 6.00
CA GLN A 225 -9.73 -4.53 5.44
C GLN A 225 -11.00 -5.21 5.97
N ASN A 226 -12.09 -5.06 5.22
CA ASN A 226 -13.32 -5.79 5.46
C ASN A 226 -13.14 -7.29 5.12
N LEU A 227 -14.14 -8.11 5.47
CA LEU A 227 -14.13 -9.55 5.25
C LEU A 227 -13.96 -9.96 3.77
N LEU A 228 -14.42 -9.14 2.82
CA LEU A 228 -14.24 -9.41 1.38
C LEU A 228 -12.79 -9.16 0.94
N ASN A 229 -12.20 -8.02 1.33
CA ASN A 229 -10.78 -7.75 1.11
C ASN A 229 -9.90 -8.81 1.77
N TYR A 230 -10.24 -9.27 2.98
CA TYR A 230 -9.56 -10.39 3.61
C TYR A 230 -9.76 -11.71 2.84
N ALA A 231 -10.97 -11.99 2.33
CA ALA A 231 -11.25 -13.19 1.55
C ALA A 231 -10.51 -13.23 0.21
N VAL A 232 -10.33 -12.08 -0.46
CA VAL A 232 -9.51 -11.94 -1.67
C VAL A 232 -8.03 -12.03 -1.31
N ASN A 233 -7.56 -11.22 -0.35
CA ASN A 233 -6.13 -11.11 -0.04
C ASN A 233 -5.55 -12.32 0.69
N LYS A 234 -6.34 -13.15 1.40
CA LYS A 234 -5.85 -14.41 2.02
C LYS A 234 -5.44 -15.47 1.00
N HIS A 235 -5.93 -15.36 -0.24
CA HIS A 235 -5.62 -16.26 -1.35
C HIS A 235 -4.54 -15.70 -2.28
N LEU A 236 -4.32 -14.39 -2.24
CA LEU A 236 -3.12 -13.80 -2.79
C LEU A 236 -1.94 -14.13 -1.87
N ASN A 237 -0.75 -14.28 -2.46
CA ASN A 237 0.41 -14.83 -1.78
C ASN A 237 0.83 -14.00 -0.55
N VAL A 238 1.70 -14.60 0.27
CA VAL A 238 2.55 -13.84 1.21
C VAL A 238 3.14 -12.64 0.47
N TYR A 239 3.25 -11.49 1.12
CA TYR A 239 3.80 -10.27 0.54
C TYR A 239 4.70 -9.57 1.54
N ASP A 240 5.69 -8.85 1.03
CA ASP A 240 6.44 -7.87 1.83
C ASP A 240 5.72 -6.53 1.77
N GLN A 241 5.51 -5.91 2.92
CA GLN A 241 4.95 -4.57 2.99
C GLN A 241 6.06 -3.57 3.30
N PHE A 242 6.29 -2.65 2.38
CA PHE A 242 7.25 -1.56 2.52
C PHE A 242 6.53 -0.27 2.85
N GLU A 243 7.12 0.57 3.70
CA GLU A 243 6.48 1.80 4.15
C GLU A 243 7.52 2.81 4.63
N LEU A 244 7.38 4.05 4.14
CA LEU A 244 8.23 5.16 4.56
C LEU A 244 7.40 6.41 4.83
N ALA A 245 7.74 7.11 5.91
CA ALA A 245 7.27 8.45 6.22
C ALA A 245 8.16 9.48 5.53
N ILE A 246 7.60 10.24 4.59
CA ILE A 246 8.24 11.38 3.95
C ILE A 246 7.96 12.63 4.79
N PRO A 247 8.98 13.36 5.28
CA PRO A 247 8.81 14.65 5.95
C PRO A 247 7.92 15.62 5.15
N PHE A 248 6.97 16.29 5.79
CA PHE A 248 6.02 17.13 5.06
C PHE A 248 6.69 18.34 4.38
N SER A 249 7.80 18.83 4.95
CA SER A 249 8.71 19.81 4.34
C SER A 249 9.33 19.37 3.00
N LYS A 250 9.14 18.11 2.59
CA LYS A 250 9.72 17.50 1.38
C LYS A 250 8.70 16.72 0.53
N ALA A 251 7.44 16.64 0.95
CA ALA A 251 6.49 15.70 0.37
C ALA A 251 6.18 16.02 -1.11
N GLY A 252 5.94 17.28 -1.46
CA GLY A 252 5.70 17.71 -2.84
C GLY A 252 6.88 17.52 -3.79
N ASP A 253 8.09 17.90 -3.36
CA ASP A 253 9.32 17.66 -4.13
C ASP A 253 9.60 16.16 -4.30
N CYS A 254 9.27 15.36 -3.27
CA CYS A 254 9.37 13.92 -3.29
C CYS A 254 8.39 13.31 -4.29
N PHE A 255 7.08 13.60 -4.20
CA PHE A 255 6.09 13.05 -5.13
C PHE A 255 6.34 13.51 -6.57
N THR A 256 6.71 14.77 -6.80
CA THR A 256 7.16 15.25 -8.12
C THR A 256 8.30 14.39 -8.68
N HIS A 257 9.26 14.01 -7.83
CA HIS A 257 10.36 13.13 -8.23
C HIS A 257 9.94 11.67 -8.43
N LEU A 258 9.11 11.11 -7.53
CA LEU A 258 8.64 9.73 -7.63
C LEU A 258 7.81 9.51 -8.89
N VAL A 259 6.92 10.44 -9.23
CA VAL A 259 6.11 10.40 -10.46
C VAL A 259 7.01 10.38 -11.70
N ALA A 260 8.04 11.23 -11.76
CA ALA A 260 9.00 11.23 -12.86
C ALA A 260 9.87 9.95 -12.95
N VAL A 261 10.09 9.25 -11.83
CA VAL A 261 10.87 8.00 -11.77
C VAL A 261 10.01 6.76 -12.06
N ILE A 262 8.71 6.79 -11.70
CA ILE A 262 7.77 5.70 -11.91
C ILE A 262 7.15 5.74 -13.31
N TYR A 263 6.98 6.94 -13.86
CA TYR A 263 6.45 7.18 -15.22
C TYR A 263 7.47 7.98 -16.07
N PRO A 264 8.62 7.39 -16.43
CA PRO A 264 9.65 8.06 -17.25
C PRO A 264 9.23 8.39 -18.69
N GLY A 265 8.04 7.94 -19.12
CA GLY A 265 7.48 8.13 -20.46
C GLY A 265 7.47 6.85 -21.29
N PRO A 266 6.72 6.82 -22.42
CA PRO A 266 6.53 5.61 -23.23
C PRO A 266 7.79 5.16 -24.00
N GLU A 267 8.76 6.06 -24.19
CA GLU A 267 10.04 5.77 -24.87
C GLU A 267 11.09 5.14 -23.91
N ALA A 268 10.76 5.00 -22.63
CA ALA A 268 11.66 4.40 -21.64
C ALA A 268 11.71 2.87 -21.77
N PRO A 269 12.88 2.24 -21.57
CA PRO A 269 13.01 0.78 -21.49
C PRO A 269 12.05 0.16 -20.47
N GLU A 270 11.63 -1.09 -20.69
CA GLU A 270 10.65 -1.77 -19.84
C GLU A 270 11.15 -1.93 -18.39
N GLU A 271 12.46 -2.13 -18.20
CA GLU A 271 13.12 -2.16 -16.89
C GLU A 271 13.02 -0.84 -16.10
N ASP A 272 12.77 0.28 -16.79
CA ASP A 272 12.58 1.61 -16.21
C ASP A 272 11.11 1.94 -15.95
N GLN A 273 10.15 1.17 -16.47
CA GLN A 273 8.70 1.37 -16.26
C GLN A 273 8.26 0.83 -14.90
N LEU A 274 8.71 1.46 -13.81
CA LEU A 274 8.57 0.94 -12.43
C LEU A 274 7.12 0.72 -11.99
N ALA A 275 6.16 1.40 -12.62
CA ALA A 275 4.74 1.20 -12.39
C ALA A 275 4.30 -0.27 -12.62
N LEU A 276 4.96 -0.99 -13.54
CA LEU A 276 4.68 -2.42 -13.81
C LEU A 276 5.04 -3.33 -12.63
N GLY A 277 5.97 -2.91 -11.76
CA GLY A 277 6.34 -3.65 -10.55
C GLY A 277 5.39 -3.47 -9.37
N ILE A 278 4.37 -2.61 -9.49
CA ILE A 278 3.44 -2.25 -8.41
C ILE A 278 1.98 -2.47 -8.89
N PRO A 279 1.50 -3.72 -8.88
CA PRO A 279 0.16 -4.08 -9.37
C PRO A 279 -0.94 -3.81 -8.35
N ILE A 280 -0.59 -3.69 -7.07
CA ILE A 280 -1.52 -3.45 -5.95
C ILE A 280 -1.52 -1.96 -5.61
N PRO A 281 -2.67 -1.37 -5.21
CA PRO A 281 -2.73 0.06 -4.93
C PRO A 281 -1.88 0.42 -3.72
N ALA A 282 -0.98 1.40 -3.88
CA ALA A 282 -0.21 1.94 -2.78
C ALA A 282 -1.10 2.83 -1.90
N LEU A 283 -0.98 2.72 -0.57
CA LEU A 283 -1.79 3.48 0.38
C LEU A 283 -1.00 4.71 0.87
N ILE A 284 -1.62 5.89 0.76
CA ILE A 284 -1.03 7.16 1.22
C ILE A 284 -1.82 7.70 2.41
N ARG A 285 -1.09 8.06 3.48
CA ARG A 285 -1.66 8.52 4.75
C ARG A 285 -0.90 9.72 5.30
N PHE A 286 -1.64 10.69 5.80
CA PHE A 286 -1.13 11.92 6.40
C PHE A 286 -1.08 11.71 7.91
N ILE A 287 0.08 11.89 8.55
CA ILE A 287 0.24 11.73 9.99
C ILE A 287 0.82 13.01 10.59
N LYS A 288 0.24 13.43 11.71
CA LYS A 288 0.64 14.65 12.44
C LYS A 288 2.07 14.49 12.99
N ALA A 289 2.70 15.58 13.39
CA ALA A 289 3.99 15.51 14.07
C ALA A 289 3.85 14.71 15.37
N GLU A 290 4.74 13.75 15.60
CA GLU A 290 4.82 12.97 16.83
C GLU A 290 6.01 13.42 17.69
N ASP A 291 5.91 13.25 19.01
CA ASP A 291 6.98 13.53 19.98
C ASP A 291 7.67 12.25 20.52
N ILE A 292 7.23 11.08 20.04
CA ILE A 292 7.83 9.78 20.34
C ILE A 292 9.21 9.71 19.68
N PHE A 293 10.28 9.58 20.47
CA PHE A 293 11.67 9.79 20.01
C PHE A 293 12.07 9.14 18.68
N LEU A 294 11.64 7.90 18.43
CA LEU A 294 11.96 7.15 17.21
C LEU A 294 10.81 7.10 16.20
N SER A 295 9.75 7.89 16.36
CA SER A 295 8.70 8.00 15.34
C SER A 295 9.31 8.42 14.01
N PRO A 296 8.99 7.75 12.89
CA PRO A 296 9.32 8.24 11.55
C PRO A 296 8.81 9.68 11.30
N CYS A 297 7.82 10.14 12.06
CA CYS A 297 7.23 11.49 12.00
C CYS A 297 7.59 12.33 13.23
N TYR A 298 8.76 12.05 13.84
CA TYR A 298 9.27 12.86 14.95
C TYR A 298 9.61 14.28 14.48
N GLY A 299 9.03 15.26 15.18
CA GLY A 299 9.38 16.69 15.11
C GLY A 299 8.73 17.49 13.98
N GLU A 300 8.20 16.83 12.95
CA GLU A 300 7.39 17.44 11.88
C GLU A 300 6.35 16.44 11.37
N PRO A 301 5.21 16.88 10.81
CA PRO A 301 4.26 16.00 10.17
C PRO A 301 4.88 15.26 8.98
N CYS A 302 4.20 14.21 8.51
CA CYS A 302 4.71 13.36 7.45
C CYS A 302 3.61 12.82 6.54
N VAL A 303 4.01 12.33 5.37
CA VAL A 303 3.18 11.50 4.49
C VAL A 303 3.78 10.11 4.44
N TYR A 304 3.04 9.12 4.93
CA TYR A 304 3.36 7.71 4.70
C TYR A 304 2.92 7.30 3.31
N LEU A 305 3.82 6.64 2.58
CA LEU A 305 3.50 5.85 1.38
C LEU A 305 3.83 4.39 1.69
N ASN A 306 2.81 3.54 1.55
CA ASN A 306 2.83 2.11 1.80
C ASN A 306 2.67 1.35 0.48
N ILE A 307 3.56 0.38 0.21
CA ILE A 307 3.60 -0.40 -1.03
C ILE A 307 3.72 -1.88 -0.67
N GLU A 308 2.88 -2.72 -1.27
CA GLU A 308 2.84 -4.16 -1.03
C GLU A 308 3.44 -4.93 -2.20
N ASP A 309 4.44 -5.77 -1.93
CA ASP A 309 5.15 -6.58 -2.90
C ASP A 309 4.70 -8.05 -2.86
N TYR A 310 3.79 -8.36 -3.77
CA TYR A 310 3.30 -9.71 -4.03
C TYR A 310 4.14 -10.46 -5.08
N PHE A 311 5.13 -9.83 -5.71
CA PHE A 311 5.95 -10.47 -6.75
C PHE A 311 7.10 -11.30 -6.15
N SER A 312 7.84 -10.78 -5.16
CA SER A 312 9.00 -11.50 -4.57
C SER A 312 8.64 -12.88 -4.00
N HIS A 313 7.39 -13.05 -3.55
CA HIS A 313 6.86 -14.29 -2.96
C HIS A 313 5.89 -15.04 -3.90
N SER A 314 5.74 -14.60 -5.15
CA SER A 314 4.88 -15.29 -6.10
C SER A 314 5.42 -16.71 -6.37
N SER A 315 4.57 -17.72 -6.18
CA SER A 315 4.94 -19.13 -6.23
C SER A 315 5.13 -19.70 -7.64
N ALA A 316 4.68 -18.97 -8.67
CA ALA A 316 4.65 -19.43 -10.06
C ALA A 316 5.55 -18.59 -10.96
N GLY A 317 6.17 -19.25 -11.94
CA GLY A 317 7.09 -18.64 -12.90
C GLY A 317 8.56 -18.82 -12.52
N GLU A 318 9.46 -18.30 -13.35
CA GLU A 318 10.91 -18.45 -13.17
C GLU A 318 11.49 -17.55 -12.07
N ASN A 319 10.68 -16.63 -11.53
CA ASN A 319 11.09 -15.57 -10.60
C ASN A 319 10.78 -15.87 -9.12
N THR A 320 10.30 -17.06 -8.76
CA THR A 320 9.96 -17.42 -7.37
C THR A 320 11.13 -17.17 -6.41
N GLY A 321 10.97 -16.26 -5.45
CA GLY A 321 12.04 -15.86 -4.51
C GLY A 321 13.05 -14.85 -5.06
N THR A 322 12.81 -14.24 -6.22
CA THR A 322 13.62 -13.16 -6.78
C THR A 322 13.07 -11.79 -6.32
N PRO A 323 13.90 -10.90 -5.74
CA PRO A 323 13.44 -9.60 -5.27
C PRO A 323 12.82 -8.73 -6.38
N ASN A 324 11.71 -8.07 -6.08
CA ASN A 324 11.05 -7.10 -6.96
C ASN A 324 11.90 -5.83 -7.15
N THR A 325 12.80 -5.87 -8.14
CA THR A 325 13.77 -4.79 -8.38
C THR A 325 13.11 -3.44 -8.68
N TRP A 326 11.93 -3.42 -9.30
CA TRP A 326 11.17 -2.19 -9.55
C TRP A 326 10.76 -1.50 -8.23
N ILE A 327 10.19 -2.24 -7.27
CA ILE A 327 9.86 -1.70 -5.94
C ILE A 327 11.14 -1.22 -5.23
N HIS A 328 12.22 -1.99 -5.24
CA HIS A 328 13.49 -1.54 -4.64
C HIS A 328 14.05 -0.25 -5.27
N ARG A 329 13.82 0.00 -6.57
CA ARG A 329 14.17 1.29 -7.22
C ARG A 329 13.30 2.45 -6.71
N VAL A 330 12.00 2.24 -6.51
CA VAL A 330 11.10 3.24 -5.92
C VAL A 330 11.51 3.56 -4.47
N LEU A 331 11.76 2.53 -3.66
CA LEU A 331 12.21 2.67 -2.27
C LEU A 331 13.56 3.40 -2.18
N ALA A 332 14.49 3.15 -3.11
CA ALA A 332 15.74 3.89 -3.21
C ALA A 332 15.53 5.38 -3.50
N ALA A 333 14.60 5.73 -4.40
CA ALA A 333 14.22 7.13 -4.65
C ALA A 333 13.59 7.79 -3.41
N MET A 334 12.73 7.07 -2.68
CA MET A 334 12.12 7.52 -1.41
C MET A 334 13.14 7.72 -0.28
N ARG A 335 14.20 6.92 -0.21
CA ARG A 335 15.32 7.13 0.74
C ARG A 335 16.28 8.24 0.30
N GLY A 336 16.27 8.60 -0.98
CA GLY A 336 17.15 9.61 -1.58
C GLY A 336 16.97 11.02 -1.00
N PRO A 337 17.92 11.94 -1.26
CA PRO A 337 18.00 13.25 -0.60
C PRO A 337 16.81 14.19 -0.88
N ARG A 338 16.07 13.97 -1.96
CA ARG A 338 14.83 14.70 -2.27
C ARG A 338 13.77 14.39 -1.21
N CYS A 339 13.49 13.11 -1.01
CA CYS A 339 12.46 12.59 -0.12
C CYS A 339 12.91 12.50 1.35
N ARG A 340 14.10 11.96 1.64
CA ARG A 340 14.57 11.58 2.99
C ARG A 340 13.55 10.75 3.78
N GLY A 341 12.81 9.87 3.10
CA GLY A 341 11.80 9.03 3.73
C GLY A 341 12.39 8.17 4.83
N ARG A 342 11.81 8.20 6.04
CA ARG A 342 12.18 7.35 7.18
C ARG A 342 11.39 6.05 7.11
N MET A 343 12.07 4.92 7.22
CA MET A 343 11.43 3.61 7.15
C MET A 343 10.57 3.33 8.39
N HIS A 344 9.43 2.66 8.19
CA HIS A 344 8.60 2.19 9.30
C HIS A 344 9.24 0.96 9.96
N TRP A 345 9.38 0.98 11.29
CA TRP A 345 10.12 -0.03 12.08
C TRP A 345 9.57 -1.46 11.97
N GLY A 346 8.25 -1.61 11.82
CA GLY A 346 7.56 -2.91 11.69
C GLY A 346 7.27 -3.36 10.25
N LYS A 347 8.07 -2.94 9.27
CA LYS A 347 7.86 -3.17 7.82
C LYS A 347 9.14 -3.65 7.14
N ALA A 348 9.03 -4.16 5.92
CA ALA A 348 10.14 -4.75 5.16
C ALA A 348 11.15 -3.71 4.65
N GLY A 349 12.30 -4.19 4.12
CA GLY A 349 13.27 -3.37 3.39
C GLY A 349 14.48 -2.85 4.18
N TRP A 350 14.56 -3.08 5.50
CA TRP A 350 15.66 -2.56 6.32
C TRP A 350 17.03 -3.16 5.94
N ASN A 351 17.08 -4.44 5.53
CA ASN A 351 18.32 -5.10 5.12
C ASN A 351 18.87 -4.55 3.80
N GLU A 352 18.00 -4.02 2.94
CA GLU A 352 18.28 -3.57 1.59
C GLU A 352 18.54 -2.06 1.56
N HIS A 353 17.70 -1.28 2.25
CA HIS A 353 17.64 0.18 2.15
C HIS A 353 18.20 0.94 3.36
N ALA A 354 18.65 0.21 4.39
CA ALA A 354 19.14 0.80 5.64
C ALA A 354 20.45 0.19 6.17
N GLN A 355 21.23 -0.46 5.30
CA GLN A 355 22.59 -0.96 5.60
C GLN A 355 23.55 0.11 6.15
N ARG A 356 23.26 1.39 5.87
CA ARG A 356 23.99 2.58 6.36
C ARG A 356 23.14 3.47 7.26
N PHE A 357 22.13 2.91 7.93
CA PHE A 357 21.31 3.65 8.88
C PHE A 357 22.18 4.33 9.94
N ASN A 358 22.02 5.65 10.07
CA ASN A 358 22.60 6.42 11.16
C ASN A 358 21.48 7.17 11.89
N GLY A 359 21.08 6.64 13.04
CA GLY A 359 20.01 7.24 13.84
C GLY A 359 20.30 8.69 14.26
N SER A 360 21.57 9.09 14.42
CA SER A 360 21.93 10.49 14.71
C SER A 360 21.80 11.44 13.50
N GLU A 361 21.69 10.92 12.28
CA GLU A 361 21.43 11.70 11.05
C GLU A 361 19.94 11.68 10.66
N GLU A 362 19.22 10.58 10.93
CA GLU A 362 17.79 10.44 10.64
C GLU A 362 16.89 11.03 11.75
N TYR A 363 17.34 10.95 13.00
CA TYR A 363 16.65 11.43 14.21
C TYR A 363 17.55 12.38 15.05
N PRO A 364 18.11 13.46 14.46
CA PRO A 364 19.17 14.25 15.09
C PRO A 364 18.77 14.94 16.41
N GLN A 365 17.49 15.19 16.61
CA GLN A 365 16.96 15.86 17.82
C GLN A 365 16.63 14.89 18.96
N SER A 366 16.39 13.61 18.67
CA SER A 366 15.78 12.65 19.61
C SER A 366 16.58 11.37 19.84
N TRP A 367 17.54 11.06 18.94
CA TRP A 367 18.34 9.84 19.03
C TRP A 367 19.18 9.77 20.31
N CYS A 368 19.79 10.88 20.69
CA CYS A 368 20.58 10.99 21.93
C CYS A 368 19.70 10.80 23.17
N ASP A 369 18.54 11.47 23.22
CA ASP A 369 17.61 11.41 24.35
C ASP A 369 17.00 10.01 24.50
N PHE A 370 16.67 9.34 23.39
CA PHE A 370 16.31 7.92 23.38
C PHE A 370 17.43 7.03 23.94
N GLY A 371 18.68 7.25 23.53
CA GLY A 371 19.83 6.50 24.04
C GLY A 371 20.05 6.69 25.54
N CYS A 372 19.83 7.90 26.06
CA CYS A 372 19.82 8.19 27.49
C CYS A 372 18.69 7.45 28.21
N PHE A 373 17.46 7.51 27.69
CA PHE A 373 16.30 6.83 28.25
C PHE A 373 16.46 5.30 28.30
N VAL A 374 16.96 4.69 27.23
CA VAL A 374 17.27 3.24 27.20
C VAL A 374 18.32 2.87 28.25
N LYS A 375 19.36 3.69 28.43
CA LYS A 375 20.41 3.45 29.44
C LYS A 375 19.88 3.59 30.88
N GLU A 376 18.91 4.48 31.11
CA GLU A 376 18.25 4.66 32.40
C GLU A 376 17.30 3.50 32.72
N MET A 377 16.49 3.08 31.74
CA MET A 377 15.45 2.07 31.91
C MET A 377 15.95 0.62 31.80
N ASP A 378 17.02 0.38 31.04
CA ASP A 378 17.67 -0.93 30.87
C ASP A 378 19.21 -0.83 30.98
N PRO A 379 19.74 -0.47 32.17
CA PRO A 379 21.18 -0.24 32.38
C PRO A 379 22.05 -1.50 32.17
N ASN A 380 21.43 -2.69 32.15
CA ASN A 380 22.10 -3.97 31.94
C ASN A 380 21.90 -4.53 30.52
N GLY A 381 21.16 -3.84 29.65
CA GLY A 381 20.89 -4.27 28.28
C GLY A 381 20.09 -5.56 28.15
N LYS A 382 19.21 -5.88 29.12
CA LYS A 382 18.35 -7.09 29.14
C LYS A 382 17.50 -7.23 27.86
N PHE A 383 17.08 -6.12 27.28
CA PHE A 383 16.24 -6.08 26.07
C PHE A 383 17.05 -5.91 24.78
N GLN A 384 18.38 -5.83 24.86
CA GLN A 384 19.24 -5.84 23.68
C GLN A 384 19.28 -7.26 23.10
N VAL A 385 18.77 -7.44 21.89
CA VAL A 385 18.75 -8.75 21.21
C VAL A 385 19.98 -8.85 20.28
N PRO A 386 20.95 -9.72 20.58
CA PRO A 386 22.09 -9.93 19.69
C PRO A 386 21.64 -10.44 18.32
N GLY A 387 22.20 -9.89 17.25
CA GLY A 387 21.96 -10.38 15.88
C GLY A 387 20.65 -9.91 15.22
N LEU A 388 19.91 -8.96 15.82
CA LEU A 388 18.92 -8.21 15.04
C LEU A 388 19.61 -7.45 13.89
N ALA A 389 18.97 -7.37 12.73
CA ALA A 389 19.48 -6.58 11.62
C ALA A 389 19.70 -5.10 12.00
N PRO A 390 20.66 -4.39 11.39
CA PRO A 390 20.63 -2.93 11.37
C PRO A 390 19.26 -2.51 10.82
N PRO A 391 18.49 -1.69 11.56
CA PRO A 391 18.91 -0.69 12.53
C PRO A 391 18.86 -1.14 13.99
N LEU A 392 18.14 -2.21 14.35
CA LEU A 392 17.80 -2.52 15.74
C LEU A 392 19.02 -2.92 16.59
N ALA A 393 20.04 -3.53 15.97
CA ALA A 393 21.35 -3.70 16.61
C ALA A 393 22.11 -2.37 16.84
N SER A 394 21.83 -1.30 16.08
CA SER A 394 22.42 0.04 16.27
C SER A 394 21.60 0.96 17.19
N VAL A 395 20.28 0.72 17.30
CA VAL A 395 19.39 1.32 18.31
C VAL A 395 19.76 0.82 19.71
N THR A 396 20.24 -0.42 19.81
CA THR A 396 20.71 -1.03 21.06
C THR A 396 22.20 -0.80 21.29
N ALA A 397 23.03 -0.95 20.25
CA ALA A 397 24.40 -0.43 20.23
C ALA A 397 24.42 1.07 19.88
N VAL A 398 23.75 1.89 20.71
CA VAL A 398 24.14 3.30 20.84
C VAL A 398 25.55 3.29 21.42
N ALA A 399 26.54 3.20 20.52
CA ALA A 399 27.91 2.91 20.90
C ALA A 399 28.38 3.92 21.97
N PRO A 400 29.21 3.53 22.95
CA PRO A 400 29.73 4.46 23.95
C PRO A 400 30.37 5.72 23.35
N ARG A 401 30.87 5.63 22.10
CA ARG A 401 31.39 6.77 21.30
C ARG A 401 30.32 7.73 20.75
N ALA A 402 29.11 7.27 20.48
CA ALA A 402 27.99 8.12 20.06
C ALA A 402 27.43 8.90 21.27
N LEU A 403 27.16 8.19 22.37
CA LEU A 403 26.77 8.83 23.64
C LEU A 403 27.83 9.79 24.18
N ALA A 404 29.12 9.51 24.01
CA ALA A 404 30.20 10.45 24.37
C ALA A 404 30.24 11.74 23.53
N ARG A 405 29.46 11.85 22.45
CA ARG A 405 29.28 13.08 21.65
C ARG A 405 27.90 13.72 21.82
N CYS A 406 26.94 12.99 22.37
CA CYS A 406 25.65 13.53 22.76
C CYS A 406 25.79 14.38 24.03
N THR A 407 25.57 15.68 23.91
CA THR A 407 25.13 16.47 25.08
C THR A 407 23.61 16.28 25.19
N PRO A 408 23.07 15.82 26.34
CA PRO A 408 21.63 15.77 26.52
C PRO A 408 21.05 17.15 26.30
N HIS A 409 19.95 17.26 25.54
CA HIS A 409 19.25 18.52 25.50
C HIS A 409 18.71 18.84 26.91
N PRO A 410 18.80 20.09 27.38
CA PRO A 410 18.11 20.48 28.61
C PRO A 410 16.62 20.14 28.41
N PRO A 411 15.95 19.55 29.42
CA PRO A 411 14.59 19.04 29.26
C PRO A 411 13.71 20.16 28.72
N ARG A 412 13.15 19.97 27.51
CA ARG A 412 12.17 20.90 26.96
C ARG A 412 11.07 21.06 28.00
N ALA A 413 10.77 22.30 28.38
CA ALA A 413 9.66 22.57 29.28
C ALA A 413 8.42 21.90 28.68
N ARG A 414 7.80 20.97 29.42
CA ARG A 414 6.59 20.30 28.94
C ARG A 414 5.52 21.37 28.85
N HIS A 415 5.22 21.80 27.62
CA HIS A 415 3.98 22.49 27.33
C HIS A 415 2.87 21.46 27.53
N HIS A 416 2.40 21.37 28.78
CA HIS A 416 1.13 20.72 29.07
C HIS A 416 0.07 21.44 28.23
N PRO A 417 -0.65 20.73 27.34
CA PRO A 417 -1.88 21.26 26.78
C PRO A 417 -2.81 21.55 27.95
N VAL A 418 -3.36 22.76 27.97
CA VAL A 418 -4.38 23.20 28.95
C VAL A 418 -5.75 22.76 28.46
#